data_AF-A0A4V1J0Y3-F1
#
_entry.id   AF-A0A4V1J0Y3-F1
#
_cell.length_a   1.000
_cell.length_b   1.000
_cell.length_c   1.000
_cell.angle_alpha   90.00
_cell.angle_beta   90.00
_cell.angle_gamma   90.00
#
_symmetry.space_group_name_H-M   'P 1'
#
loop_
_entity.id
_entity.type
_entity.pdbx_description
1 polymer ?
#
loop_
_entity_poly.entity_id
_entity_poly.type
_entity_poly.pdbx_seq_one_letter_code
_entity_poly.pdbx_strand_id
1 'polypeptide(L)'
;MSIDTASRQDYMQCEGSLLKRTVRATHNHIVHVMTLFWTYLVLPLLQAVQSVLLFVANITVMPLFALIQKSPAYPVLLEFFTEHRGWVLVGTVLPLSFLFDHYFRVRNWYYRHFLSAPHLHDVRVREVQRQVCAWNEAGRQKPMVTARPPWLAMSLRVESFKESCEKIKINLHDILEVDTARMTVRCEPLVDMGQITRHLIPMGYALSVMIEMDDLTVGGLLMGVGVEVSSHIYGFLSETVVAYEVVLGDGSLVRCTREENADLFHALPWSHGTLGFLVAAELKIVPVKPYVHVKYIPCHTQDEYANKLSLITHAPNTPEFVEATIYSRETAVIFTGDFSDGPPASQKHKINHVGRWWKPWFYKHVESFLEKGEDEEWIPLRQYYHRHTRSIFWELREVIPFCNAWWYRWVFGWLGAPKIAFIKLTSTPAVREASVYSHVVQDLVVPLTELKNAVNLYDDAFDVYPLLFYPVRIYKQDDGYQGMLHTPRNLRTAEDGRQYEMYCDLGVYGVPPKVKNKQPWDAIAEVRRIEKFARDVNGYQLLYADCFMTRDEFETVSMCPAHRAAQ
;
A
#
# COMPACT_ATOMS: atom_id res chain seq x y z
N MET A 1 31.52 0.22 24.30
CA MET A 1 32.73 -0.29 23.59
C MET A 1 32.91 0.60 22.36
N SER A 2 34.04 1.32 22.29
CA SER A 2 34.29 2.41 21.33
C SER A 2 34.35 1.89 19.90
N ILE A 3 33.39 2.29 19.05
CA ILE A 3 33.46 2.08 17.61
C ILE A 3 33.81 3.43 16.95
N ASP A 4 35.11 3.54 16.73
CA ASP A 4 35.83 4.15 15.61
C ASP A 4 35.32 5.47 14.98
N THR A 5 35.80 6.57 15.55
CA THR A 5 35.76 7.94 15.00
C THR A 5 36.49 8.09 13.65
N ALA A 6 37.29 7.13 13.20
CA ALA A 6 38.00 7.19 11.92
C ALA A 6 37.06 7.06 10.71
N SER A 7 36.03 6.21 10.80
CA SER A 7 35.05 6.02 9.71
C SER A 7 34.17 7.26 9.45
N ARG A 8 33.97 8.09 10.48
CA ARG A 8 33.21 9.35 10.44
C ARG A 8 33.97 10.47 9.72
N GLN A 9 35.30 10.46 9.77
CA GLN A 9 36.16 11.45 9.11
C GLN A 9 36.37 11.13 7.61
N ASP A 10 36.46 9.85 7.24
CA ASP A 10 36.61 9.42 5.85
C ASP A 10 35.37 9.71 4.98
N TYR A 11 34.17 9.63 5.55
CA TYR A 11 32.93 9.95 4.83
C TYR A 11 32.80 11.46 4.55
N MET A 12 33.20 12.30 5.51
CA MET A 12 33.09 13.77 5.46
C MET A 12 34.22 14.44 4.66
N GLN A 13 35.45 13.92 4.68
CA GLN A 13 36.55 14.45 3.86
C GLN A 13 36.38 14.14 2.35
N CYS A 14 35.53 13.18 2.01
CA CYS A 14 35.31 12.74 0.64
C CYS A 14 34.38 13.65 -0.20
N GLU A 15 33.60 14.56 0.41
CA GLU A 15 32.63 15.41 -0.31
C GLU A 15 33.26 16.51 -1.17
N GLY A 16 34.48 16.95 -0.84
CA GLY A 16 35.18 18.04 -1.53
C GLY A 16 36.17 17.62 -2.63
N SER A 17 36.42 16.32 -2.82
CA SER A 17 37.55 15.84 -3.64
C SER A 17 37.37 16.11 -5.15
N LEU A 18 38.48 16.45 -5.81
CA LEU A 18 38.55 16.66 -7.26
C LEU A 18 38.10 15.40 -8.02
N LEU A 19 38.39 14.22 -7.48
CA LEU A 19 37.97 12.92 -8.00
C LEU A 19 36.44 12.77 -8.02
N LYS A 20 35.72 13.09 -6.93
CA LYS A 20 34.25 13.06 -6.92
C LYS A 20 33.64 14.13 -7.83
N ARG A 21 34.26 15.30 -8.01
CA ARG A 21 33.79 16.31 -8.97
C ARG A 21 33.91 15.81 -10.41
N THR A 22 35.03 15.17 -10.76
CA THR A 22 35.22 14.56 -12.08
C THR A 22 34.27 13.38 -12.26
N VAL A 23 34.13 12.49 -11.28
CA VAL A 23 33.14 11.38 -11.31
C VAL A 23 31.71 11.92 -11.43
N ARG A 24 31.36 13.02 -10.75
CA ARG A 24 30.05 13.68 -10.86
C ARG A 24 29.84 14.31 -12.24
N ALA A 25 30.85 14.96 -12.80
CA ALA A 25 30.76 15.52 -14.16
C ALA A 25 30.63 14.41 -15.21
N THR A 26 31.40 13.33 -15.08
CA THR A 26 31.32 12.15 -15.95
C THR A 26 29.97 11.45 -15.78
N HIS A 27 29.48 11.27 -14.55
CA HIS A 27 28.16 10.70 -14.28
C HIS A 27 27.05 11.57 -14.86
N ASN A 28 27.07 12.89 -14.66
CA ASN A 28 26.10 13.81 -15.25
C ASN A 28 26.12 13.75 -16.77
N HIS A 29 27.31 13.64 -17.38
CA HIS A 29 27.42 13.50 -18.82
C HIS A 29 26.86 12.15 -19.32
N ILE A 30 27.15 11.05 -18.60
CA ILE A 30 26.59 9.73 -18.88
C ILE A 30 25.06 9.78 -18.72
N VAL A 31 24.52 10.24 -17.61
CA VAL A 31 23.08 10.37 -17.37
C VAL A 31 22.44 11.23 -18.44
N HIS A 32 23.06 12.34 -18.85
CA HIS A 32 22.53 13.19 -19.92
C HIS A 32 22.52 12.47 -21.27
N VAL A 33 23.62 11.84 -21.68
CA VAL A 33 23.72 11.04 -22.91
C VAL A 33 22.73 9.88 -22.90
N MET A 34 22.57 9.20 -21.77
CA MET A 34 21.63 8.09 -21.61
C MET A 34 20.18 8.55 -21.58
N THR A 35 19.90 9.72 -21.00
CA THR A 35 18.58 10.36 -21.05
C THR A 35 18.25 10.73 -22.49
N LEU A 36 19.18 11.34 -23.23
CA LEU A 36 19.02 11.62 -24.66
C LEU A 36 18.80 10.33 -25.45
N PHE A 37 19.60 9.29 -25.23
CA PHE A 37 19.42 7.97 -25.86
C PHE A 37 18.04 7.37 -25.56
N TRP A 38 17.59 7.45 -24.30
CA TRP A 38 16.26 6.98 -23.92
C TRP A 38 15.15 7.81 -24.56
N THR A 39 15.25 9.13 -24.52
CA THR A 39 14.22 10.06 -25.01
C THR A 39 14.11 10.06 -26.53
N TYR A 40 15.24 9.96 -27.25
CA TYR A 40 15.28 10.12 -28.71
C TYR A 40 15.41 8.81 -29.48
N LEU A 41 15.82 7.70 -28.83
CA LEU A 41 15.94 6.41 -29.50
C LEU A 41 14.99 5.37 -28.91
N VAL A 42 15.07 5.10 -27.60
CA VAL A 42 14.37 3.97 -26.98
C VAL A 42 12.86 4.24 -26.84
N LEU A 43 12.45 5.40 -26.32
CA LEU A 43 11.04 5.77 -26.18
C LEU A 43 10.32 5.82 -27.53
N PRO A 44 10.87 6.48 -28.57
CA PRO A 44 10.26 6.49 -29.90
C PRO A 44 10.20 5.09 -30.53
N LEU A 45 11.22 4.25 -30.32
CA LEU A 45 11.20 2.86 -30.78
C LEU A 45 10.12 2.04 -30.05
N LEU A 46 10.00 2.17 -28.74
CA LEU A 46 8.95 1.51 -27.95
C LEU A 46 7.56 2.02 -28.33
N GLN A 47 7.40 3.32 -28.57
CA GLN A 47 6.15 3.90 -29.07
C GLN A 47 5.83 3.39 -30.48
N ALA A 48 6.82 3.31 -31.37
CA ALA A 48 6.63 2.76 -32.71
C ALA A 48 6.26 1.27 -32.65
N VAL A 49 6.93 0.46 -31.83
CA VAL A 49 6.58 -0.95 -31.58
C VAL A 49 5.17 -1.05 -31.00
N GLN A 50 4.80 -0.20 -30.04
CA GLN A 50 3.45 -0.16 -29.49
C GLN A 50 2.42 0.22 -30.55
N SER A 51 2.68 1.23 -31.38
CA SER A 51 1.81 1.64 -32.48
C SER A 51 1.66 0.54 -33.53
N VAL A 52 2.75 -0.18 -33.86
CA VAL A 52 2.71 -1.33 -34.76
C VAL A 52 1.93 -2.49 -34.15
N LEU A 53 2.14 -2.81 -32.87
CA LEU A 53 1.38 -3.84 -32.16
C LEU A 53 -0.12 -3.49 -32.06
N LEU A 54 -0.46 -2.23 -31.76
CA LEU A 54 -1.83 -1.73 -31.75
C LEU A 54 -2.46 -1.78 -33.14
N PHE A 55 -1.71 -1.41 -34.17
CA PHE A 55 -2.17 -1.46 -35.56
C PHE A 55 -2.42 -2.91 -36.01
N VAL A 56 -1.48 -3.81 -35.73
CA VAL A 56 -1.62 -5.25 -35.99
C VAL A 56 -2.81 -5.80 -35.21
N ALA A 57 -2.95 -5.48 -33.92
CA ALA A 57 -4.09 -5.91 -33.11
C ALA A 57 -5.42 -5.37 -33.66
N ASN A 58 -5.48 -4.11 -34.11
CA ASN A 58 -6.68 -3.50 -34.67
C ASN A 58 -7.08 -4.09 -36.04
N ILE A 59 -6.13 -4.60 -36.83
CA ILE A 59 -6.39 -5.18 -38.16
C ILE A 59 -6.59 -6.70 -38.09
N THR A 60 -5.96 -7.38 -37.13
CA THR A 60 -6.01 -8.85 -37.05
C THR A 60 -6.86 -9.32 -35.88
N VAL A 61 -6.53 -8.91 -34.66
CA VAL A 61 -7.15 -9.40 -33.43
C VAL A 61 -8.56 -8.86 -33.27
N MET A 62 -8.78 -7.55 -33.40
CA MET A 62 -10.10 -6.92 -33.20
C MET A 62 -11.15 -7.39 -34.22
N PRO A 63 -10.84 -7.51 -35.54
CA PRO A 63 -11.81 -8.00 -36.51
C PRO A 63 -12.07 -9.50 -36.33
N LEU A 64 -11.05 -10.29 -35.96
CA LEU A 64 -11.21 -11.69 -35.59
C LEU A 64 -12.09 -11.84 -34.35
N PHE A 65 -11.90 -11.01 -33.32
CA PHE A 65 -12.70 -11.01 -32.11
C PHE A 65 -14.16 -10.60 -32.41
N ALA A 66 -14.36 -9.60 -33.25
CA ALA A 66 -15.69 -9.20 -33.72
C ALA A 66 -16.37 -10.29 -34.57
N LEU A 67 -15.61 -11.05 -35.35
CA LEU A 67 -16.10 -12.21 -36.11
C LEU A 67 -16.50 -13.36 -35.16
N ILE A 68 -15.67 -13.62 -34.15
CA ILE A 68 -15.94 -14.60 -33.09
C ILE A 68 -17.18 -14.18 -32.30
N GLN A 69 -17.33 -12.91 -31.93
CA GLN A 69 -18.51 -12.37 -31.22
C GLN A 69 -19.82 -12.53 -31.99
N LYS A 70 -19.78 -12.46 -33.32
CA LYS A 70 -20.94 -12.65 -34.19
C LYS A 70 -21.22 -14.13 -34.50
N SER A 71 -20.34 -15.04 -34.08
CA SER A 71 -20.49 -16.46 -34.34
C SER A 71 -21.43 -17.12 -33.31
N PRO A 72 -22.20 -18.15 -33.71
CA PRO A 72 -23.02 -18.94 -32.79
C PRO A 72 -22.19 -19.73 -31.77
N ALA A 73 -20.87 -19.83 -31.95
CA ALA A 73 -19.96 -20.40 -30.96
C ALA A 73 -19.60 -19.40 -29.85
N TYR A 74 -19.87 -18.10 -30.01
CA TYR A 74 -19.52 -17.10 -29.01
C TYR A 74 -20.13 -17.34 -27.64
N PRO A 75 -21.45 -17.64 -27.50
CA PRO A 75 -22.05 -17.89 -26.20
C PRO A 75 -21.41 -19.11 -25.51
N VAL A 76 -21.14 -20.17 -26.29
CA VAL A 76 -20.50 -21.40 -25.81
C VAL A 76 -19.06 -21.16 -25.39
N LEU A 77 -18.28 -20.41 -26.17
CA LEU A 77 -16.91 -20.03 -25.83
C LEU A 77 -16.88 -19.09 -24.63
N LEU A 78 -17.82 -18.16 -24.53
CA LEU A 78 -17.92 -17.24 -23.39
C LEU A 78 -18.27 -17.99 -22.10
N GLU A 79 -19.21 -18.93 -22.16
CA GLU A 79 -19.54 -19.82 -21.04
C GLU A 79 -18.33 -20.67 -20.66
N PHE A 80 -17.66 -21.32 -21.62
CA PHE A 80 -16.43 -22.09 -21.40
C PHE A 80 -15.32 -21.23 -20.76
N PHE A 81 -15.04 -20.03 -21.27
CA PHE A 81 -14.02 -19.14 -20.70
C PHE A 81 -14.40 -18.62 -19.32
N THR A 82 -15.69 -18.48 -19.03
CA THR A 82 -16.18 -18.08 -17.71
C THR A 82 -16.04 -19.22 -16.70
N GLU A 83 -16.41 -20.44 -17.08
CA GLU A 83 -16.26 -21.65 -16.26
C GLU A 83 -14.79 -22.02 -16.03
N HIS A 84 -13.94 -21.86 -17.05
CA HIS A 84 -12.51 -22.17 -16.99
C HIS A 84 -11.63 -20.93 -16.78
N ARG A 85 -12.19 -19.83 -16.28
CA ARG A 85 -11.50 -18.54 -16.10
C ARG A 85 -10.13 -18.66 -15.43
N GLY A 86 -10.02 -19.47 -14.38
CA GLY A 86 -8.77 -19.67 -13.65
C GLY A 86 -7.66 -20.23 -14.54
N TRP A 87 -7.98 -21.18 -15.42
CA TRP A 87 -7.01 -21.77 -16.36
C TRP A 87 -6.61 -20.80 -17.46
N VAL A 88 -7.55 -20.01 -17.98
CA VAL A 88 -7.28 -18.96 -18.96
C VAL A 88 -6.31 -17.94 -18.38
N LEU A 89 -6.56 -17.49 -17.15
CA LEU A 89 -5.72 -16.50 -16.47
C LEU A 89 -4.32 -17.03 -16.18
N VAL A 90 -4.19 -18.30 -15.79
CA VAL A 90 -2.90 -18.96 -15.60
C VAL A 90 -2.13 -19.11 -16.91
N GLY A 91 -2.80 -19.42 -18.02
CA GLY A 91 -2.16 -19.59 -19.32
C GLY A 91 -1.79 -18.27 -20.02
N THR A 92 -2.43 -17.15 -19.65
CA THR A 92 -2.30 -15.88 -20.39
C THR A 92 -1.89 -14.70 -19.49
N VAL A 93 -2.77 -14.27 -18.58
CA VAL A 93 -2.59 -13.07 -17.76
C VAL A 93 -1.42 -13.20 -16.80
N LEU A 94 -1.24 -14.37 -16.17
CA LEU A 94 -0.21 -14.56 -15.16
C LEU A 94 1.23 -14.51 -15.76
N PRO A 95 1.57 -15.23 -16.85
CA PRO A 95 2.87 -15.09 -17.50
C PRO A 95 3.14 -13.70 -18.05
N LEU A 96 2.13 -13.07 -18.68
CA LEU A 96 2.27 -11.70 -19.19
C LEU A 96 2.49 -10.69 -18.06
N SER A 97 1.76 -10.84 -16.95
CA SER A 97 1.97 -10.02 -15.76
C SER A 97 3.35 -10.23 -15.14
N PHE A 98 3.88 -11.45 -15.17
CA PHE A 98 5.24 -11.74 -14.69
C PHE A 98 6.29 -11.05 -15.56
N LEU A 99 6.16 -11.10 -16.90
CA LEU A 99 7.05 -10.40 -17.82
C LEU A 99 6.96 -8.87 -17.64
N PHE A 100 5.75 -8.35 -17.47
CA PHE A 100 5.49 -6.95 -17.17
C PHE A 100 6.21 -6.52 -15.88
N ASP A 101 5.98 -7.22 -14.77
CA ASP A 101 6.65 -6.94 -13.51
C ASP A 101 8.18 -7.04 -13.61
N HIS A 102 8.68 -8.06 -14.30
CA HIS A 102 10.12 -8.24 -14.51
C HIS A 102 10.71 -7.05 -15.27
N TYR A 103 10.05 -6.57 -16.33
CA TYR A 103 10.45 -5.37 -17.06
C TYR A 103 10.55 -4.15 -16.14
N PHE A 104 9.52 -3.88 -15.32
CA PHE A 104 9.53 -2.75 -14.38
C PHE A 104 10.61 -2.92 -13.30
N ARG A 105 10.83 -4.14 -12.80
CA ARG A 105 11.92 -4.42 -11.85
C ARG A 105 13.29 -4.14 -12.44
N VAL A 106 13.57 -4.60 -13.65
CA VAL A 106 14.84 -4.35 -14.35
C VAL A 106 15.00 -2.87 -14.66
N ARG A 107 13.96 -2.21 -15.16
CA ARG A 107 13.96 -0.76 -15.43
C ARG A 107 14.21 0.05 -14.16
N ASN A 108 13.51 -0.26 -13.07
CA ASN A 108 13.66 0.45 -11.80
C ASN A 108 15.02 0.13 -11.16
N TRP A 109 15.53 -1.10 -11.27
CA TRP A 109 16.89 -1.44 -10.87
C TRP A 109 17.91 -0.60 -11.64
N TYR A 110 17.78 -0.53 -12.96
CA TYR A 110 18.64 0.28 -13.83
C TYR A 110 18.58 1.75 -13.46
N TYR A 111 17.37 2.30 -13.30
CA TYR A 111 17.18 3.68 -12.85
C TYR A 111 17.88 3.91 -11.52
N ARG A 112 17.68 3.04 -10.53
CA ARG A 112 18.32 3.17 -9.21
C ARG A 112 19.85 3.13 -9.25
N HIS A 113 20.43 2.24 -10.06
CA HIS A 113 21.89 2.05 -10.05
C HIS A 113 22.63 3.07 -10.91
N PHE A 114 22.01 3.57 -11.98
CA PHE A 114 22.69 4.39 -12.97
C PHE A 114 22.11 5.79 -13.15
N LEU A 115 20.83 6.00 -12.81
CA LEU A 115 20.11 7.27 -13.04
C LEU A 115 19.61 7.93 -11.75
N SER A 116 19.64 7.24 -10.61
CA SER A 116 19.27 7.82 -9.32
C SER A 116 20.24 8.93 -9.02
N ALA A 117 19.69 10.13 -8.93
CA ALA A 117 20.43 11.33 -8.67
C ALA A 117 19.72 12.10 -7.56
N PRO A 118 19.80 11.64 -6.29
CA PRO A 118 19.16 12.31 -5.16
C PRO A 118 19.51 13.80 -5.07
N HIS A 119 20.73 14.15 -5.46
CA HIS A 119 21.22 15.53 -5.51
C HIS A 119 20.52 16.43 -6.55
N LEU A 120 19.74 15.85 -7.49
CA LEU A 120 18.90 16.58 -8.44
C LEU A 120 17.45 16.75 -7.96
N HIS A 121 17.14 16.32 -6.74
CA HIS A 121 15.81 16.46 -6.14
C HIS A 121 15.27 17.89 -6.31
N ASP A 122 16.01 18.91 -5.85
CA ASP A 122 15.57 20.30 -5.90
C ASP A 122 15.29 20.79 -7.33
N VAL A 123 16.05 20.30 -8.31
CA VAL A 123 15.84 20.63 -9.73
C VAL A 123 14.52 20.04 -10.21
N ARG A 124 14.22 18.79 -9.83
CA ARG A 124 12.95 18.13 -10.17
C ARG A 124 11.77 18.78 -9.46
N VAL A 125 11.95 19.24 -8.22
CA VAL A 125 10.91 19.99 -7.47
C VAL A 125 10.61 21.32 -8.15
N ARG A 126 11.62 22.07 -8.60
CA ARG A 126 11.40 23.30 -9.38
C ARG A 126 10.61 23.07 -10.66
N GLU A 127 10.76 21.92 -11.30
CA GLU A 127 9.96 21.55 -12.47
C GLU A 127 8.49 21.30 -12.10
N VAL A 128 8.20 20.75 -10.91
CA VAL A 128 6.83 20.65 -10.38
C VAL A 128 6.27 22.06 -10.15
N GLN A 129 7.02 22.93 -9.47
CA GLN A 129 6.61 24.33 -9.24
C GLN A 129 6.34 25.06 -10.56
N ARG A 130 7.22 24.91 -11.56
CA ARG A 130 7.06 25.53 -12.88
C ARG A 130 5.77 25.08 -13.58
N GLN A 131 5.41 23.80 -13.50
CA GLN A 131 4.15 23.29 -14.06
C GLN A 131 2.93 23.92 -13.36
N VAL A 132 2.97 24.04 -12.03
CA VAL A 132 1.89 24.66 -11.24
C VAL A 132 1.77 26.17 -11.52
N CYS A 133 2.90 26.89 -11.59
CA CYS A 133 2.92 28.31 -11.96
C CYS A 133 2.35 28.53 -13.38
N ALA A 134 2.74 27.69 -14.35
CA ALA A 134 2.20 27.76 -15.70
C ALA A 134 0.69 27.51 -15.74
N TRP A 135 0.17 26.60 -14.91
CA TRP A 135 -1.27 26.39 -14.75
C TRP A 135 -1.98 27.61 -14.13
N ASN A 136 -1.36 28.26 -13.15
CA ASN A 136 -1.86 29.51 -12.57
C ASN A 136 -1.91 30.65 -13.60
N GLU A 137 -0.84 30.83 -14.37
CA GLU A 137 -0.73 31.83 -15.45
C GLU A 137 -1.75 31.58 -16.57
N ALA A 138 -2.09 30.32 -16.85
CA ALA A 138 -3.15 29.94 -17.78
C ALA A 138 -4.58 30.20 -17.25
N GLY A 139 -4.72 30.77 -16.05
CA GLY A 139 -6.00 31.15 -15.48
C GLY A 139 -6.80 29.99 -14.89
N ARG A 140 -6.15 28.88 -14.50
CA ARG A 140 -6.76 27.77 -13.74
C ARG A 140 -8.00 27.13 -14.40
N GLN A 141 -8.00 27.02 -15.74
CA GLN A 141 -9.16 26.56 -16.52
C GLN A 141 -9.69 25.17 -16.13
N LYS A 142 -8.82 24.30 -15.60
CA LYS A 142 -9.14 22.92 -15.22
C LYS A 142 -8.54 22.62 -13.85
N PRO A 143 -9.14 21.75 -13.02
CA PRO A 143 -8.47 21.24 -11.81
C PRO A 143 -7.14 20.57 -12.16
N MET A 144 -6.16 20.65 -11.27
CA MET A 144 -4.89 19.91 -11.40
C MET A 144 -4.95 18.55 -10.72
N VAL A 145 -4.24 17.58 -11.28
CA VAL A 145 -4.04 16.25 -10.69
C VAL A 145 -2.62 15.76 -10.96
N THR A 146 -2.18 14.75 -10.22
CA THR A 146 -0.93 14.06 -10.56
C THR A 146 -1.04 13.41 -11.94
N ALA A 147 0.03 13.46 -12.73
CA ALA A 147 0.10 12.80 -14.03
C ALA A 147 0.24 11.27 -13.91
N ARG A 148 0.24 10.71 -12.70
CA ARG A 148 0.30 9.26 -12.44
C ARG A 148 -0.98 8.61 -13.01
N PRO A 149 -0.86 7.72 -14.01
CA PRO A 149 -2.01 7.06 -14.61
C PRO A 149 -2.85 6.27 -13.59
N PRO A 150 -4.19 6.25 -13.72
CA PRO A 150 -5.08 5.49 -12.85
C PRO A 150 -4.74 4.02 -12.69
N TRP A 151 -4.26 3.38 -13.76
CA TRP A 151 -3.92 1.95 -13.73
C TRP A 151 -2.71 1.64 -12.83
N LEU A 152 -1.88 2.63 -12.49
CA LEU A 152 -0.81 2.49 -11.50
C LEU A 152 -1.27 2.73 -10.05
N ALA A 153 -2.49 3.24 -9.85
CA ALA A 153 -3.03 3.42 -8.51
C ALA A 153 -3.49 2.07 -7.96
N MET A 154 -3.33 1.85 -6.65
CA MET A 154 -3.83 0.65 -5.98
C MET A 154 -5.31 0.76 -5.61
N SER A 155 -5.87 1.99 -5.56
CA SER A 155 -7.30 2.28 -5.42
C SER A 155 -8.16 1.54 -6.43
N LEU A 156 -9.26 0.93 -6.00
CA LEU A 156 -10.19 0.22 -6.90
C LEU A 156 -11.09 1.16 -7.68
N ARG A 157 -11.27 2.38 -7.16
CA ARG A 157 -12.09 3.42 -7.76
C ARG A 157 -11.75 3.67 -9.23
N VAL A 158 -12.79 3.90 -10.01
CA VAL A 158 -12.66 4.29 -11.41
C VAL A 158 -12.32 5.78 -11.50
N GLU A 159 -11.02 6.11 -11.58
CA GLU A 159 -10.53 7.50 -11.65
C GLU A 159 -10.72 8.18 -13.03
N SER A 160 -11.92 8.16 -13.59
CA SER A 160 -12.24 8.83 -14.87
C SER A 160 -12.07 10.34 -14.81
N PHE A 161 -12.17 10.94 -13.61
CA PHE A 161 -12.02 12.39 -13.40
C PHE A 161 -10.68 12.95 -13.90
N LYS A 162 -9.60 12.15 -13.93
CA LYS A 162 -8.27 12.61 -14.38
C LYS A 162 -8.19 12.95 -15.87
N GLU A 163 -9.19 12.57 -16.68
CA GLU A 163 -9.21 12.87 -18.11
C GLU A 163 -9.49 14.35 -18.39
N SER A 164 -10.26 15.01 -17.53
CA SER A 164 -10.64 16.42 -17.64
C SER A 164 -9.73 17.37 -16.86
N CYS A 165 -8.70 16.86 -16.18
CA CYS A 165 -7.78 17.63 -15.34
C CYS A 165 -6.44 17.94 -16.03
N GLU A 166 -5.78 19.02 -15.58
CA GLU A 166 -4.39 19.33 -15.93
C GLU A 166 -3.43 18.37 -15.19
N LYS A 167 -2.46 17.79 -15.91
CA LYS A 167 -1.64 16.68 -15.38
C LYS A 167 -0.25 17.16 -15.00
N ILE A 168 0.02 17.22 -13.70
CA ILE A 168 1.32 17.64 -13.14
C ILE A 168 2.23 16.42 -12.96
N LYS A 169 3.39 16.43 -13.62
CA LYS A 169 4.36 15.33 -13.58
C LYS A 169 5.19 15.41 -12.30
N ILE A 170 5.15 14.34 -11.50
CA ILE A 170 5.87 14.21 -10.22
C ILE A 170 6.72 12.92 -10.28
N ASN A 171 7.75 12.92 -11.11
CA ASN A 171 8.61 11.74 -11.32
C ASN A 171 9.72 11.70 -10.26
N LEU A 172 9.33 11.46 -9.00
CA LEU A 172 10.21 11.51 -7.82
C LEU A 172 10.23 10.13 -7.13
N HIS A 173 11.32 9.37 -7.28
CA HIS A 173 11.46 7.95 -6.91
C HIS A 173 12.69 7.62 -6.05
N ASP A 174 13.42 8.62 -5.57
CA ASP A 174 14.68 8.46 -4.87
C ASP A 174 14.52 8.49 -3.34
N ILE A 175 15.28 7.62 -2.66
CA ILE A 175 15.58 7.78 -1.23
C ILE A 175 16.68 8.84 -1.16
N LEU A 176 16.41 9.93 -0.46
CA LEU A 176 17.24 11.14 -0.50
C LEU A 176 18.35 11.07 0.56
N GLU A 177 17.99 10.68 1.78
CA GLU A 177 18.91 10.67 2.92
C GLU A 177 18.45 9.68 3.99
N VAL A 178 19.41 9.04 4.65
CA VAL A 178 19.18 8.21 5.85
C VAL A 178 20.05 8.77 6.97
N ASP A 179 19.43 9.35 7.99
CA ASP A 179 20.10 9.90 9.16
C ASP A 179 19.95 8.92 10.33
N THR A 180 21.04 8.23 10.65
CA THR A 180 21.09 7.25 11.76
C THR A 180 21.29 7.89 13.13
N ALA A 181 21.63 9.18 13.20
CA ALA A 181 21.70 9.92 14.45
C ALA A 181 20.33 10.47 14.85
N ARG A 182 19.57 11.00 13.87
CA ARG A 182 18.19 11.47 14.07
C ARG A 182 17.16 10.35 13.95
N MET A 183 17.58 9.16 13.49
CA MET A 183 16.72 8.01 13.23
C MET A 183 15.61 8.37 12.25
N THR A 184 15.97 8.98 11.11
CA THR A 184 15.04 9.34 10.05
C THR A 184 15.50 8.91 8.66
N VAL A 185 14.54 8.74 7.75
CA VAL A 185 14.77 8.62 6.31
C VAL A 185 13.98 9.69 5.59
N ARG A 186 14.64 10.46 4.73
CA ARG A 186 14.00 11.41 3.81
C ARG A 186 13.90 10.78 2.43
N CYS A 187 12.71 10.74 1.85
CA CYS A 187 12.47 10.11 0.56
C CYS A 187 11.40 10.81 -0.27
N GLU A 188 11.45 10.56 -1.58
CA GLU A 188 10.49 11.05 -2.55
C GLU A 188 9.16 10.25 -2.54
N PRO A 189 8.03 10.85 -2.96
CA PRO A 189 6.69 10.29 -2.80
C PRO A 189 6.45 8.97 -3.56
N LEU A 190 7.14 8.72 -4.69
CA LEU A 190 6.97 7.50 -5.49
C LEU A 190 8.01 6.42 -5.16
N VAL A 191 8.74 6.56 -4.06
CA VAL A 191 9.48 5.45 -3.46
C VAL A 191 8.47 4.42 -2.94
N ASP A 192 8.62 3.16 -3.36
CA ASP A 192 7.77 2.07 -2.90
C ASP A 192 8.30 1.33 -1.65
N MET A 193 7.44 0.62 -0.93
CA MET A 193 7.80 -0.16 0.27
C MET A 193 8.85 -1.22 -0.02
N GLY A 194 8.85 -1.77 -1.24
CA GLY A 194 9.87 -2.68 -1.72
C GLY A 194 11.25 -2.02 -1.82
N GLN A 195 11.34 -0.76 -2.24
CA GLN A 195 12.56 0.06 -2.27
C GLN A 195 13.03 0.37 -0.86
N ILE A 196 12.14 0.85 0.01
CA ILE A 196 12.43 1.16 1.41
C ILE A 196 13.07 -0.03 2.11
N THR A 197 12.42 -1.20 2.08
CA THR A 197 12.93 -2.40 2.76
C THR A 197 14.23 -2.92 2.18
N ARG A 198 14.43 -2.84 0.85
CA ARG A 198 15.70 -3.25 0.21
C ARG A 198 16.85 -2.30 0.56
N HIS A 199 16.56 -1.06 0.90
CA HIS A 199 17.56 -0.06 1.25
C HIS A 199 17.87 -0.06 2.76
N LEU A 200 16.85 -0.01 3.62
CA LEU A 200 17.02 0.17 5.06
C LEU A 200 17.40 -1.13 5.81
N ILE A 201 16.80 -2.27 5.46
CA ILE A 201 17.02 -3.53 6.21
C ILE A 201 18.50 -3.95 6.20
N PRO A 202 19.24 -3.90 5.07
CA PRO A 202 20.68 -4.18 5.07
C PRO A 202 21.50 -3.24 5.94
N MET A 203 21.00 -2.03 6.21
CA MET A 203 21.62 -1.05 7.11
C MET A 203 21.25 -1.29 8.58
N GLY A 204 20.37 -2.25 8.87
CA GLY A 204 19.88 -2.54 10.22
C GLY A 204 18.68 -1.69 10.65
N TYR A 205 17.93 -1.12 9.70
CA TYR A 205 16.77 -0.26 9.99
C TYR A 205 15.51 -0.63 9.20
N ALA A 206 14.35 -0.17 9.66
CA ALA A 206 13.08 -0.14 8.92
C ALA A 206 12.28 1.11 9.28
N LEU A 207 11.22 1.42 8.53
CA LEU A 207 10.24 2.43 8.97
C LEU A 207 9.59 1.98 10.29
N SER A 208 9.26 2.94 11.15
CA SER A 208 8.58 2.64 12.43
C SER A 208 7.23 1.95 12.21
N VAL A 209 6.52 2.33 11.14
CA VAL A 209 5.36 1.61 10.61
C VAL A 209 5.73 1.15 9.21
N MET A 210 5.95 -0.15 9.03
CA MET A 210 6.36 -0.72 7.74
C MET A 210 5.18 -1.46 7.11
N ILE A 211 4.76 -1.03 5.91
CA ILE A 211 3.61 -1.61 5.18
C ILE A 211 4.04 -2.83 4.35
N GLU A 212 3.16 -3.83 4.26
CA GLU A 212 3.42 -5.21 3.83
C GLU A 212 3.43 -5.48 2.33
N MET A 213 3.02 -4.51 1.50
CA MET A 213 2.94 -4.68 0.06
C MET A 213 4.00 -3.87 -0.68
N ASP A 214 4.88 -4.58 -1.40
CA ASP A 214 6.05 -4.05 -2.12
C ASP A 214 5.72 -2.84 -3.00
N ASP A 215 4.57 -2.84 -3.71
CA ASP A 215 4.21 -1.86 -4.74
C ASP A 215 3.54 -0.58 -4.19
N LEU A 216 3.29 -0.48 -2.87
CA LEU A 216 2.69 0.70 -2.26
C LEU A 216 3.73 1.82 -2.12
N THR A 217 3.35 3.02 -2.58
CA THR A 217 4.23 4.20 -2.57
C THR A 217 4.08 5.00 -1.28
N VAL A 218 5.19 5.52 -0.75
CA VAL A 218 5.24 6.37 0.45
C VAL A 218 4.20 7.49 0.41
N GLY A 219 4.15 8.27 -0.67
CA GLY A 219 3.20 9.38 -0.77
C GLY A 219 1.74 8.95 -0.78
N GLY A 220 1.43 7.80 -1.39
CA GLY A 220 0.07 7.26 -1.38
C GLY A 220 -0.38 6.84 0.01
N LEU A 221 0.51 6.22 0.78
CA LEU A 221 0.24 5.79 2.16
C LEU A 221 0.14 6.97 3.12
N LEU A 222 0.97 8.01 2.93
CA LEU A 222 0.95 9.20 3.77
C LEU A 222 -0.27 10.08 3.55
N MET A 223 -0.73 10.22 2.30
CA MET A 223 -1.89 11.06 1.96
C MET A 223 -3.22 10.30 2.02
N GLY A 224 -3.20 8.97 1.98
CA GLY A 224 -4.37 8.12 2.14
C GLY A 224 -4.40 7.53 3.54
N VAL A 225 -3.92 6.29 3.65
CA VAL A 225 -3.86 5.55 4.91
C VAL A 225 -2.62 4.66 4.90
N GLY A 226 -1.97 4.55 6.06
CA GLY A 226 -0.87 3.61 6.28
C GLY A 226 -1.01 3.02 7.67
N VAL A 227 -1.59 1.84 7.76
CA VAL A 227 -1.79 1.08 8.99
C VAL A 227 -1.21 -0.31 8.79
N GLU A 228 -0.56 -0.85 9.82
CA GLU A 228 0.02 -2.20 9.78
C GLU A 228 0.33 -2.72 11.19
N VAL A 229 1.04 -3.85 11.29
CA VAL A 229 1.30 -4.60 12.53
C VAL A 229 1.93 -3.82 13.70
N SER A 230 2.66 -2.72 13.44
CA SER A 230 3.26 -1.87 14.48
C SER A 230 2.42 -0.63 14.80
N SER A 231 1.27 -0.45 14.14
CA SER A 231 0.41 0.72 14.34
C SER A 231 -0.23 0.78 15.72
N HIS A 232 -0.29 -0.35 16.43
CA HIS A 232 -0.72 -0.40 17.82
C HIS A 232 0.29 0.22 18.79
N ILE A 233 1.51 0.53 18.33
CA ILE A 233 2.55 1.29 19.06
C ILE A 233 2.62 2.71 18.51
N TYR A 234 2.81 2.85 17.19
CA TYR A 234 3.18 4.12 16.57
C TYR A 234 2.00 4.90 15.97
N GLY A 235 0.81 4.29 15.87
CA GLY A 235 -0.33 4.85 15.14
C GLY A 235 -0.23 4.64 13.63
N PHE A 236 -0.87 5.52 12.85
CA PHE A 236 -0.72 5.50 11.40
C PHE A 236 0.71 5.87 10.97
N LEU A 237 1.10 5.50 9.74
CA LEU A 237 2.37 5.87 9.14
C LEU A 237 2.59 7.39 9.18
N SER A 238 1.54 8.18 8.98
CA SER A 238 1.58 9.65 9.08
C SER A 238 2.02 10.16 10.47
N GLU A 239 1.73 9.43 11.55
CA GLU A 239 2.18 9.81 12.90
C GLU A 239 3.69 9.68 13.09
N THR A 240 4.34 8.90 12.21
CA THR A 240 5.79 8.71 12.20
C THR A 240 6.53 9.74 11.35
N VAL A 241 5.81 10.65 10.69
CA VAL A 241 6.41 11.71 9.87
C VAL A 241 6.97 12.80 10.77
N VAL A 242 8.18 13.25 10.42
CA VAL A 242 8.86 14.38 11.04
C VAL A 242 8.60 15.65 10.23
N ALA A 243 8.58 15.54 8.90
CA ALA A 243 8.31 16.67 8.02
C ALA A 243 7.76 16.23 6.66
N TYR A 244 6.95 17.11 6.06
CA TYR A 244 6.58 17.04 4.65
C TYR A 244 7.14 18.24 3.90
N GLU A 245 7.43 18.04 2.62
CA GLU A 245 7.69 19.10 1.65
C GLU A 245 6.66 19.01 0.54
N VAL A 246 5.93 20.11 0.31
CA VAL A 246 4.75 20.15 -0.54
C VAL A 246 4.82 21.35 -1.47
N VAL A 247 4.53 21.12 -2.75
CA VAL A 247 4.25 22.20 -3.70
C VAL A 247 2.75 22.50 -3.66
N LEU A 248 2.39 23.69 -3.20
CA LEU A 248 1.01 24.15 -3.05
C LEU A 248 0.40 24.58 -4.39
N GLY A 249 -0.91 24.83 -4.42
CA GLY A 249 -1.64 25.23 -5.62
C GLY A 249 -1.22 26.58 -6.22
N ASP A 250 -0.54 27.43 -5.45
CA ASP A 250 0.05 28.69 -5.93
C ASP A 250 1.46 28.49 -6.53
N GLY A 251 2.04 27.29 -6.42
CA GLY A 251 3.38 26.95 -6.90
C GLY A 251 4.49 27.16 -5.85
N SER A 252 4.16 27.63 -4.65
CA SER A 252 5.12 27.74 -3.55
C SER A 252 5.54 26.35 -3.05
N LEU A 253 6.80 26.22 -2.64
CA LEU A 253 7.33 25.03 -1.96
C LEU A 253 7.34 25.32 -0.46
N VAL A 254 6.61 24.53 0.30
CA VAL A 254 6.48 24.67 1.76
C VAL A 254 7.00 23.41 2.44
N ARG A 255 7.79 23.61 3.50
CA ARG A 255 8.09 22.56 4.47
C ARG A 255 7.14 22.71 5.65
N CYS A 256 6.52 21.61 6.07
CA CYS A 256 5.69 21.59 7.27
C CYS A 256 6.12 20.49 8.23
N THR A 257 6.02 20.79 9.52
CA THR A 257 6.37 19.98 10.68
C THR A 257 5.28 20.19 11.75
N ARG A 258 5.42 19.56 12.92
CA ARG A 258 4.50 19.81 14.05
C ARG A 258 4.59 21.24 14.57
N GLU A 259 5.70 21.94 14.34
CA GLU A 259 5.95 23.29 14.84
C GLU A 259 5.91 24.37 13.74
N GLU A 260 6.10 23.99 12.48
CA GLU A 260 6.17 24.89 11.31
C GLU A 260 5.07 24.52 10.31
N ASN A 261 4.18 25.46 9.96
CA ASN A 261 3.00 25.18 9.11
C ASN A 261 2.18 23.97 9.64
N ALA A 262 1.96 23.96 10.96
CA ALA A 262 1.39 22.82 11.68
C ALA A 262 -0.02 22.47 11.21
N ASP A 263 -0.83 23.47 10.88
CA ASP A 263 -2.16 23.29 10.28
C ASP A 263 -2.10 22.44 9.00
N LEU A 264 -1.17 22.74 8.09
CA LEU A 264 -0.95 21.95 6.89
C LEU A 264 -0.40 20.56 7.23
N PHE A 265 0.58 20.46 8.14
CA PHE A 265 1.18 19.18 8.55
C PHE A 265 0.11 18.18 9.01
N HIS A 266 -0.83 18.65 9.84
CA HIS A 266 -1.91 17.84 10.38
C HIS A 266 -3.08 17.62 9.40
N ALA A 267 -3.28 18.51 8.41
CA ALA A 267 -4.31 18.36 7.39
C ALA A 267 -3.90 17.47 6.21
N LEU A 268 -2.60 17.25 5.98
CA LEU A 268 -2.08 16.46 4.86
C LEU A 268 -2.48 14.98 4.88
N PRO A 269 -2.37 14.25 6.02
CA PRO A 269 -2.87 12.89 6.12
C PRO A 269 -4.35 12.83 5.75
N TRP A 270 -4.77 11.75 5.08
CA TRP A 270 -6.14 11.55 4.57
C TRP A 270 -6.63 12.57 3.53
N SER A 271 -5.84 13.59 3.18
CA SER A 271 -6.24 14.58 2.16
C SER A 271 -6.36 13.99 0.74
N HIS A 272 -5.85 12.78 0.51
CA HIS A 272 -5.75 12.15 -0.81
C HIS A 272 -5.05 13.05 -1.86
N GLY A 273 -4.13 13.92 -1.42
CA GLY A 273 -3.36 14.82 -2.28
C GLY A 273 -4.14 16.03 -2.79
N THR A 274 -5.26 16.38 -2.14
CA THR A 274 -6.07 17.55 -2.50
C THR A 274 -5.47 18.88 -2.05
N LEU A 275 -4.59 18.87 -1.04
CA LEU A 275 -3.98 20.07 -0.47
C LEU A 275 -2.67 20.50 -1.15
N GLY A 276 -2.09 19.65 -1.99
CA GLY A 276 -0.85 19.95 -2.71
C GLY A 276 -0.12 18.71 -3.18
N PHE A 277 1.00 18.93 -3.87
CA PHE A 277 1.87 17.87 -4.38
C PHE A 277 3.00 17.59 -3.41
N LEU A 278 2.90 16.47 -2.69
CA LEU A 278 4.01 15.98 -1.88
C LEU A 278 5.24 15.72 -2.76
N VAL A 279 6.37 16.32 -2.41
CA VAL A 279 7.64 16.15 -3.15
C VAL A 279 8.71 15.45 -2.33
N ALA A 280 8.68 15.56 -1.00
CA ALA A 280 9.50 14.75 -0.10
C ALA A 280 8.80 14.56 1.25
N ALA A 281 9.13 13.47 1.94
CA ALA A 281 8.72 13.23 3.32
C ALA A 281 9.91 12.71 4.13
N GLU A 282 9.99 13.12 5.38
CA GLU A 282 10.97 12.63 6.37
C GLU A 282 10.25 11.75 7.41
N LEU A 283 10.63 10.49 7.49
CA LEU A 283 9.96 9.44 8.27
C LEU A 283 10.88 8.89 9.35
N LYS A 284 10.33 8.57 10.53
CA LYS A 284 11.08 7.89 11.60
C LYS A 284 11.41 6.44 11.22
N ILE A 285 12.64 6.04 11.49
CA ILE A 285 13.12 4.66 11.36
C ILE A 285 13.45 4.06 12.72
N VAL A 286 13.40 2.73 12.81
CA VAL A 286 13.72 1.95 14.01
C VAL A 286 14.83 0.95 13.70
N PRO A 287 15.69 0.60 14.69
CA PRO A 287 16.65 -0.47 14.52
C PRO A 287 15.91 -1.81 14.41
N VAL A 288 16.42 -2.71 13.56
CA VAL A 288 15.78 -4.02 13.32
C VAL A 288 16.77 -5.17 13.45
N LYS A 289 16.23 -6.38 13.65
CA LYS A 289 17.00 -7.62 13.67
C LYS A 289 16.67 -8.51 12.46
N PRO A 290 17.51 -9.49 12.10
CA PRO A 290 17.33 -10.28 10.88
C PRO A 290 16.06 -11.13 10.81
N TYR A 291 15.45 -11.45 11.96
CA TYR A 291 14.25 -12.28 12.05
C TYR A 291 13.16 -11.61 12.90
N VAL A 292 11.95 -12.10 12.74
CA VAL A 292 10.83 -11.88 13.65
C VAL A 292 10.48 -13.22 14.29
N HIS A 293 10.47 -13.27 15.62
CA HIS A 293 9.92 -14.40 16.38
C HIS A 293 8.42 -14.22 16.45
N VAL A 294 7.67 -15.08 15.78
CA VAL A 294 6.21 -15.01 15.69
C VAL A 294 5.59 -16.09 16.56
N LYS A 295 4.56 -15.74 17.33
CA LYS A 295 3.72 -16.67 18.10
C LYS A 295 2.29 -16.64 17.57
N TYR A 296 1.70 -17.81 17.35
CA TYR A 296 0.34 -17.99 16.86
C TYR A 296 -0.59 -18.44 18.00
N ILE A 297 -1.72 -17.75 18.12
CA ILE A 297 -2.70 -17.95 19.19
C ILE A 297 -4.07 -18.16 18.52
N PRO A 298 -4.47 -19.42 18.26
CA PRO A 298 -5.81 -19.70 17.76
C PRO A 298 -6.85 -19.36 18.83
N CYS A 299 -8.01 -18.92 18.35
CA CYS A 299 -9.19 -18.58 19.13
C CYS A 299 -10.41 -19.19 18.46
N HIS A 300 -11.35 -19.69 19.26
CA HIS A 300 -12.52 -20.44 18.79
C HIS A 300 -13.85 -19.81 19.17
N THR A 301 -13.82 -18.63 19.80
CA THR A 301 -15.00 -17.81 20.04
C THR A 301 -14.71 -16.33 19.80
N GLN A 302 -15.76 -15.57 19.46
CA GLN A 302 -15.66 -14.13 19.30
C GLN A 302 -15.21 -13.40 20.57
N ASP A 303 -15.71 -13.82 21.73
CA ASP A 303 -15.29 -13.26 23.01
C ASP A 303 -13.81 -13.52 23.30
N GLU A 304 -13.32 -14.71 22.97
CA GLU A 304 -11.93 -15.08 23.18
C GLU A 304 -10.97 -14.19 22.40
N TYR A 305 -11.16 -14.06 21.07
CA TYR A 305 -10.23 -13.24 20.28
C TYR A 305 -10.36 -11.76 20.62
N ALA A 306 -11.56 -11.24 20.88
CA ALA A 306 -11.75 -9.84 21.25
C ALA A 306 -11.06 -9.51 22.59
N ASN A 307 -11.20 -10.40 23.59
CA ASN A 307 -10.55 -10.24 24.88
C ASN A 307 -9.02 -10.36 24.76
N LYS A 308 -8.50 -11.36 24.04
CA LYS A 308 -7.06 -11.54 23.85
C LYS A 308 -6.44 -10.34 23.11
N LEU A 309 -7.06 -9.86 22.03
CA LEU A 309 -6.60 -8.68 21.30
C LEU A 309 -6.58 -7.43 22.17
N SER A 310 -7.63 -7.21 22.97
CA SER A 310 -7.66 -6.12 23.94
C SER A 310 -6.55 -6.26 24.99
N LEU A 311 -6.33 -7.45 25.54
CA LEU A 311 -5.28 -7.67 26.55
C LEU A 311 -3.88 -7.44 25.96
N ILE A 312 -3.59 -7.98 24.78
CA ILE A 312 -2.29 -7.86 24.12
C ILE A 312 -1.98 -6.41 23.77
N THR A 313 -2.92 -5.70 23.13
CA THR A 313 -2.70 -4.33 22.63
C THR A 313 -2.65 -3.28 23.73
N HIS A 314 -3.13 -3.62 24.93
CA HIS A 314 -3.18 -2.74 26.10
C HIS A 314 -2.20 -3.11 27.21
N ALA A 315 -1.40 -4.17 27.03
CA ALA A 315 -0.35 -4.52 27.95
C ALA A 315 0.71 -3.39 28.01
N PRO A 316 1.35 -3.16 29.17
CA PRO A 316 2.47 -2.21 29.24
C PRO A 316 3.63 -2.61 28.31
N ASN A 317 3.93 -3.90 28.23
CA ASN A 317 4.95 -4.46 27.34
C ASN A 317 4.27 -5.16 26.16
N THR A 318 3.79 -4.40 25.18
CA THR A 318 3.21 -4.98 23.96
C THR A 318 4.29 -5.60 23.07
N PRO A 319 3.98 -6.66 22.31
CA PRO A 319 4.85 -7.16 21.25
C PRO A 319 5.13 -6.07 20.20
N GLU A 320 6.23 -6.15 19.45
CA GLU A 320 6.53 -5.19 18.38
C GLU A 320 5.48 -5.21 17.25
N PHE A 321 4.92 -6.40 16.99
CA PHE A 321 3.96 -6.66 15.94
C PHE A 321 2.73 -7.37 16.48
N VAL A 322 1.54 -6.91 16.10
CA VAL A 322 0.26 -7.57 16.41
C VAL A 322 -0.63 -7.56 15.17
N GLU A 323 -1.15 -8.73 14.81
CA GLU A 323 -2.13 -8.93 13.74
C GLU A 323 -3.10 -10.05 14.14
N ALA A 324 -4.27 -10.07 13.53
CA ALA A 324 -5.09 -11.27 13.51
C ALA A 324 -5.66 -11.52 12.11
N THR A 325 -5.92 -12.79 11.82
CA THR A 325 -6.74 -13.20 10.68
C THR A 325 -7.97 -13.90 11.21
N ILE A 326 -9.15 -13.36 10.92
CA ILE A 326 -10.44 -13.89 11.37
C ILE A 326 -10.99 -14.78 10.26
N TYR A 327 -11.20 -16.08 10.51
CA TYR A 327 -11.60 -17.07 9.50
C TYR A 327 -13.10 -17.38 9.51
N SER A 328 -13.78 -17.06 10.60
CA SER A 328 -15.23 -17.04 10.72
C SER A 328 -15.63 -16.04 11.81
N ARG A 329 -16.92 -15.82 12.01
CA ARG A 329 -17.42 -14.96 13.09
C ARG A 329 -16.84 -15.35 14.46
N GLU A 330 -16.55 -16.63 14.68
CA GLU A 330 -16.09 -17.22 15.94
C GLU A 330 -14.60 -17.55 15.95
N THR A 331 -13.99 -17.82 14.80
CA THR A 331 -12.62 -18.34 14.74
C THR A 331 -11.65 -17.31 14.21
N ALA A 332 -10.53 -17.16 14.91
CA ALA A 332 -9.44 -16.27 14.51
C ALA A 332 -8.10 -16.83 14.94
N VAL A 333 -7.03 -16.43 14.26
CA VAL A 333 -5.66 -16.66 14.73
C VAL A 333 -5.02 -15.31 14.93
N ILE A 334 -4.74 -14.98 16.19
CA ILE A 334 -3.94 -13.82 16.56
C ILE A 334 -2.49 -14.23 16.43
N PHE A 335 -1.64 -13.35 15.93
CA PHE A 335 -0.21 -13.58 15.98
C PHE A 335 0.54 -12.32 16.36
N THR A 336 1.53 -12.55 17.21
CA THR A 336 2.39 -11.52 17.79
C THR A 336 3.80 -11.74 17.32
N GLY A 337 4.57 -10.68 17.16
CA GLY A 337 5.94 -10.76 16.65
C GLY A 337 6.89 -9.82 17.38
N ASP A 338 8.12 -10.28 17.60
CA ASP A 338 9.22 -9.48 18.14
C ASP A 338 10.48 -9.62 17.31
N PHE A 339 11.28 -8.55 17.21
CA PHE A 339 12.58 -8.61 16.55
C PHE A 339 13.51 -9.63 17.23
N SER A 340 14.15 -10.49 16.43
CA SER A 340 15.04 -11.54 16.90
C SER A 340 16.31 -11.68 16.03
N ASP A 341 17.42 -12.04 16.68
CA ASP A 341 18.68 -12.39 16.02
C ASP A 341 18.63 -13.79 15.36
N GLY A 342 17.54 -14.52 15.58
CA GLY A 342 17.28 -15.87 15.09
C GLY A 342 16.98 -16.85 16.22
N PRO A 343 16.53 -18.07 15.89
CA PRO A 343 16.27 -19.07 16.90
C PRO A 343 17.58 -19.58 17.53
N PRO A 344 17.53 -20.08 18.78
CA PRO A 344 18.61 -20.86 19.36
C PRO A 344 19.00 -22.04 18.46
N ALA A 345 20.23 -22.54 18.59
CA ALA A 345 20.76 -23.60 17.72
C ALA A 345 19.86 -24.86 17.68
N SER A 346 19.22 -25.22 18.79
CA SER A 346 18.28 -26.34 18.91
C SER A 346 16.98 -26.16 18.11
N GLN A 347 16.59 -24.92 17.84
CA GLN A 347 15.32 -24.56 17.19
C GLN A 347 15.52 -24.02 15.76
N LYS A 348 16.70 -24.22 15.14
CA LYS A 348 16.94 -23.81 13.74
C LYS A 348 15.91 -24.35 12.74
N HIS A 349 15.30 -25.50 13.02
CA HIS A 349 14.24 -26.09 12.20
C HIS A 349 12.93 -25.29 12.23
N LYS A 350 12.73 -24.41 13.22
CA LYS A 350 11.59 -23.48 13.33
C LYS A 350 11.76 -22.20 12.49
N ILE A 351 12.84 -22.07 11.71
CA ILE A 351 12.96 -20.96 10.75
C ILE A 351 11.98 -21.19 9.60
N ASN A 352 10.99 -20.31 9.47
CA ASN A 352 10.03 -20.32 8.40
C ASN A 352 10.33 -19.25 7.34
N HIS A 353 10.78 -19.70 6.18
CA HIS A 353 10.85 -18.87 4.99
C HIS A 353 9.50 -18.79 4.26
N VAL A 354 8.56 -18.01 4.80
CA VAL A 354 7.19 -17.84 4.26
C VAL A 354 7.18 -17.35 2.80
N GLY A 355 8.25 -16.68 2.36
CA GLY A 355 8.39 -16.18 0.99
C GLY A 355 8.74 -17.24 -0.07
N ARG A 356 8.93 -18.52 0.29
CA ARG A 356 9.23 -19.60 -0.68
C ARG A 356 7.98 -19.97 -1.49
N TRP A 357 8.11 -20.05 -2.81
CA TRP A 357 6.94 -20.13 -3.71
C TRP A 357 6.09 -21.38 -3.61
N TRP A 358 6.67 -22.48 -3.14
CA TRP A 358 5.97 -23.75 -2.96
C TRP A 358 5.29 -23.86 -1.59
N LYS A 359 5.56 -22.96 -0.63
CA LYS A 359 4.91 -22.97 0.69
C LYS A 359 3.46 -22.48 0.59
N PRO A 360 2.58 -22.86 1.54
CA PRO A 360 1.24 -22.31 1.58
C PRO A 360 1.30 -20.79 1.66
N TRP A 361 0.32 -20.10 1.07
CA TRP A 361 0.17 -18.67 1.27
C TRP A 361 0.05 -18.37 2.76
N PHE A 362 0.54 -17.20 3.18
CA PHE A 362 0.71 -16.91 4.60
C PHE A 362 -0.61 -17.07 5.37
N TYR A 363 -1.72 -16.58 4.84
CA TYR A 363 -3.04 -16.74 5.47
C TYR A 363 -3.49 -18.21 5.60
N LYS A 364 -3.13 -19.13 4.68
CA LYS A 364 -3.45 -20.57 4.87
C LYS A 364 -2.48 -21.24 5.85
N HIS A 365 -1.25 -20.77 5.95
CA HIS A 365 -0.30 -21.21 6.98
C HIS A 365 -0.81 -20.83 8.36
N VAL A 366 -1.24 -19.57 8.53
CA VAL A 366 -1.86 -19.05 9.75
C VAL A 366 -3.12 -19.84 10.12
N GLU A 367 -4.01 -20.10 9.15
CA GLU A 367 -5.24 -20.88 9.38
C GLU A 367 -4.97 -22.27 9.95
N SER A 368 -3.85 -22.90 9.58
CA SER A 368 -3.52 -24.25 10.05
C SER A 368 -3.32 -24.33 11.58
N PHE A 369 -3.09 -23.20 12.26
CA PHE A 369 -2.99 -23.16 13.71
C PHE A 369 -4.34 -23.29 14.42
N LEU A 370 -5.47 -23.10 13.73
CA LEU A 370 -6.80 -23.43 14.29
C LEU A 370 -6.92 -24.93 14.61
N GLU A 371 -6.23 -25.79 13.86
CA GLU A 371 -6.21 -27.24 14.11
C GLU A 371 -4.99 -27.68 14.92
N LYS A 372 -3.82 -27.06 14.69
CA LYS A 372 -2.57 -27.45 15.36
C LYS A 372 -2.45 -26.97 16.80
N GLY A 373 -3.16 -25.89 17.16
CA GLY A 373 -2.98 -25.19 18.43
C GLY A 373 -1.89 -24.13 18.39
N GLU A 374 -1.52 -23.63 19.56
CA GLU A 374 -0.47 -22.61 19.73
C GLU A 374 0.90 -23.13 19.31
N ASP A 375 1.66 -22.32 18.57
CA ASP A 375 3.05 -22.59 18.20
C ASP A 375 3.78 -21.27 17.90
N GLU A 376 5.08 -21.38 17.65
CA GLU A 376 5.97 -20.27 17.37
C GLU A 376 6.99 -20.61 16.27
N GLU A 377 7.41 -19.59 15.51
CA GLU A 377 8.41 -19.72 14.45
C GLU A 377 9.25 -18.46 14.28
N TRP A 378 10.34 -18.56 13.53
CA TRP A 378 11.19 -17.41 13.17
C TRP A 378 11.11 -17.13 11.68
N ILE A 379 10.62 -15.96 11.31
CA ILE A 379 10.48 -15.54 9.91
C ILE A 379 11.57 -14.52 9.58
N PRO A 380 12.31 -14.65 8.47
CA PRO A 380 13.24 -13.60 8.04
C PRO A 380 12.51 -12.26 7.88
N LEU A 381 13.05 -11.19 8.44
CA LEU A 381 12.35 -9.91 8.62
C LEU A 381 11.68 -9.41 7.34
N ARG A 382 12.42 -9.33 6.23
CA ARG A 382 11.86 -8.86 4.96
C ARG A 382 10.71 -9.75 4.46
N GLN A 383 10.76 -11.06 4.71
CA GLN A 383 9.68 -11.97 4.33
C GLN A 383 8.46 -11.79 5.22
N TYR A 384 8.66 -11.47 6.50
CA TYR A 384 7.58 -11.13 7.42
C TYR A 384 6.88 -9.83 6.99
N TYR A 385 7.64 -8.77 6.71
CA TYR A 385 7.03 -7.54 6.19
C TYR A 385 6.27 -7.83 4.90
N HIS A 386 6.83 -8.56 3.94
CA HIS A 386 6.18 -8.78 2.63
C HIS A 386 5.30 -10.03 2.52
N ARG A 387 4.78 -10.54 3.65
CA ARG A 387 4.08 -11.84 3.74
C ARG A 387 2.81 -11.94 2.90
N HIS A 388 2.10 -10.82 2.71
CA HIS A 388 0.83 -10.76 1.97
C HIS A 388 0.98 -10.46 0.47
N THR A 389 2.17 -10.04 0.01
CA THR A 389 2.40 -9.61 -1.38
C THR A 389 2.12 -10.72 -2.41
N ARG A 390 2.46 -11.99 -2.10
CA ARG A 390 2.41 -13.09 -3.09
C ARG A 390 1.01 -13.59 -3.42
N SER A 391 0.08 -13.45 -2.47
CA SER A 391 -1.31 -13.87 -2.60
C SER A 391 -2.28 -12.69 -2.65
N ILE A 392 -1.75 -11.45 -2.57
CA ILE A 392 -2.53 -10.23 -2.40
C ILE A 392 -3.49 -10.47 -1.22
N PHE A 393 -2.91 -10.70 -0.05
CA PHE A 393 -3.59 -11.28 1.13
C PHE A 393 -4.16 -12.67 0.82
N TRP A 394 -5.40 -12.73 0.34
CA TRP A 394 -6.09 -13.95 -0.11
C TRP A 394 -6.81 -13.78 -1.45
N GLU A 395 -6.77 -12.60 -2.07
CA GLU A 395 -7.51 -12.26 -3.30
C GLU A 395 -7.15 -13.13 -4.50
N LEU A 396 -5.92 -13.68 -4.54
CA LEU A 396 -5.52 -14.59 -5.61
C LEU A 396 -6.47 -15.79 -5.74
N ARG A 397 -7.15 -16.21 -4.67
CA ARG A 397 -8.14 -17.31 -4.71
C ARG A 397 -9.41 -16.93 -5.49
N GLU A 398 -9.79 -15.66 -5.52
CA GLU A 398 -11.00 -15.21 -6.21
C GLU A 398 -10.80 -15.22 -7.72
N VAL A 399 -9.57 -14.88 -8.13
CA VAL A 399 -9.12 -14.89 -9.52
C VAL A 399 -8.76 -16.31 -9.98
N ILE A 400 -8.03 -17.07 -9.15
CA ILE A 400 -7.55 -18.42 -9.44
C ILE A 400 -7.95 -19.35 -8.27
N PRO A 401 -9.14 -19.97 -8.29
CA PRO A 401 -9.68 -20.74 -7.16
C PRO A 401 -8.80 -21.88 -6.65
N PHE A 402 -8.05 -22.52 -7.55
CA PHE A 402 -7.16 -23.63 -7.23
C PHE A 402 -5.74 -23.18 -6.83
N CYS A 403 -5.47 -21.88 -6.66
CA CYS A 403 -4.12 -21.38 -6.38
C CYS A 403 -3.54 -21.88 -5.04
N ASN A 404 -4.39 -22.33 -4.12
CA ASN A 404 -3.99 -22.92 -2.84
C ASN A 404 -3.48 -24.36 -2.96
N ALA A 405 -3.83 -25.05 -4.04
CA ALA A 405 -3.42 -26.43 -4.26
C ALA A 405 -1.89 -26.55 -4.31
N TRP A 406 -1.35 -27.61 -3.71
CA TRP A 406 0.11 -27.81 -3.65
C TRP A 406 0.72 -27.86 -5.05
N TRP A 407 0.10 -28.55 -6.01
CA TRP A 407 0.60 -28.68 -7.38
C TRP A 407 0.66 -27.32 -8.09
N TYR A 408 -0.32 -26.43 -7.86
CA TYR A 408 -0.32 -25.09 -8.44
C TYR A 408 0.89 -24.30 -7.94
N ARG A 409 1.15 -24.32 -6.63
CA ARG A 409 2.26 -23.60 -6.01
C ARG A 409 3.62 -24.10 -6.50
N TRP A 410 3.75 -25.39 -6.75
CA TRP A 410 4.95 -25.99 -7.33
C TRP A 410 5.16 -25.61 -8.79
N VAL A 411 4.11 -25.64 -9.62
CA VAL A 411 4.21 -25.42 -11.06
C VAL A 411 4.20 -23.93 -11.43
N PHE A 412 3.31 -23.15 -10.83
CA PHE A 412 3.02 -21.76 -11.18
C PHE A 412 3.31 -20.77 -10.05
N GLY A 413 3.47 -21.23 -8.81
CA GLY A 413 3.60 -20.34 -7.65
C GLY A 413 4.77 -19.35 -7.77
N TRP A 414 5.84 -19.70 -8.48
CA TRP A 414 7.00 -18.82 -8.74
C TRP A 414 6.68 -17.58 -9.59
N LEU A 415 5.58 -17.60 -10.36
CA LEU A 415 5.08 -16.45 -11.10
C LEU A 415 4.47 -15.38 -10.16
N GLY A 416 4.09 -15.76 -8.94
CA GLY A 416 3.43 -14.88 -7.96
C GLY A 416 1.96 -14.64 -8.28
N ALA A 417 1.39 -13.56 -7.73
CA ALA A 417 0.08 -13.07 -8.13
C ALA A 417 0.20 -12.12 -9.33
N PRO A 418 -0.81 -12.03 -10.21
CA PRO A 418 -0.82 -11.02 -11.25
C PRO A 418 -0.83 -9.62 -10.62
N LYS A 419 -0.05 -8.70 -11.17
CA LYS A 419 0.05 -7.33 -10.70
C LYS A 419 -1.27 -6.62 -10.91
N ILE A 420 -1.77 -5.96 -9.86
CA ILE A 420 -3.00 -5.15 -9.91
C ILE A 420 -2.91 -4.11 -11.03
N ALA A 421 -1.74 -3.48 -11.20
CA ALA A 421 -1.52 -2.52 -12.28
C ALA A 421 -1.66 -3.14 -13.68
N PHE A 422 -1.22 -4.39 -13.85
CA PHE A 422 -1.36 -5.11 -15.12
C PHE A 422 -2.82 -5.47 -15.37
N ILE A 423 -3.53 -6.01 -14.36
CA ILE A 423 -4.96 -6.33 -14.46
C ILE A 423 -5.74 -5.07 -14.86
N LYS A 424 -5.51 -3.94 -14.20
CA LYS A 424 -6.18 -2.66 -14.50
C LYS A 424 -5.87 -2.14 -15.90
N LEU A 425 -4.63 -2.32 -16.37
CA LEU A 425 -4.21 -1.92 -17.71
C LEU A 425 -4.91 -2.73 -18.80
N THR A 426 -5.13 -4.04 -18.57
CA THR A 426 -5.75 -4.94 -19.55
C THR A 426 -7.27 -5.08 -19.42
N SER A 427 -7.87 -4.53 -18.36
CA SER A 427 -9.32 -4.60 -18.13
C SER A 427 -10.06 -3.41 -18.78
N THR A 428 -11.20 -3.70 -19.40
CA THR A 428 -12.08 -2.65 -19.94
C THR A 428 -12.78 -1.89 -18.81
N PRO A 429 -13.22 -0.64 -19.05
CA PRO A 429 -13.99 0.12 -18.07
C PRO A 429 -15.24 -0.63 -17.57
N ALA A 430 -15.96 -1.32 -18.46
CA ALA A 430 -17.15 -2.10 -18.12
C ALA A 430 -16.83 -3.28 -17.18
N VAL A 431 -15.70 -3.97 -17.37
CA VAL A 431 -15.28 -5.06 -16.46
C VAL A 431 -14.90 -4.51 -15.08
N ARG A 432 -14.26 -3.34 -15.04
CA ARG A 432 -13.92 -2.66 -13.79
C ARG A 432 -15.15 -2.16 -13.03
N GLU A 433 -16.13 -1.62 -13.74
CA GLU A 433 -17.40 -1.22 -13.15
C GLU A 433 -18.17 -2.45 -12.63
N ALA A 434 -18.19 -3.55 -13.39
CA ALA A 434 -18.80 -4.79 -12.93
C ALA A 434 -18.14 -5.33 -11.65
N SER A 435 -16.82 -5.18 -11.48
CA SER A 435 -16.16 -5.59 -10.23
C SER A 435 -16.62 -4.77 -9.02
N VAL A 436 -16.88 -3.47 -9.17
CA VAL A 436 -17.39 -2.61 -8.06
C VAL A 436 -18.70 -3.17 -7.47
N TYR A 437 -19.55 -3.78 -8.31
CA TYR A 437 -20.85 -4.30 -7.88
C TYR A 437 -20.87 -5.80 -7.57
N SER A 438 -19.77 -6.53 -7.78
CA SER A 438 -19.72 -7.99 -7.61
C SER A 438 -18.58 -8.46 -6.71
N HIS A 439 -17.70 -7.57 -6.28
CA HIS A 439 -16.54 -7.85 -5.45
C HIS A 439 -16.48 -6.82 -4.33
N VAL A 440 -16.29 -7.28 -3.09
CA VAL A 440 -16.12 -6.39 -1.94
C VAL A 440 -14.63 -6.26 -1.63
N VAL A 441 -14.19 -5.00 -1.52
CA VAL A 441 -12.92 -4.62 -0.91
C VAL A 441 -13.21 -3.42 -0.06
N GLN A 442 -13.26 -3.62 1.24
CA GLN A 442 -13.61 -2.60 2.21
C GLN A 442 -12.74 -2.76 3.45
N ASP A 443 -12.22 -1.65 3.92
CA ASP A 443 -11.48 -1.58 5.18
C ASP A 443 -12.11 -0.51 6.06
N LEU A 444 -12.27 -0.85 7.34
CA LEU A 444 -12.87 0.02 8.33
C LEU A 444 -12.02 0.12 9.59
N VAL A 445 -11.70 1.36 9.97
CA VAL A 445 -11.02 1.66 11.24
C VAL A 445 -12.07 2.08 12.27
N VAL A 446 -12.33 1.25 13.27
CA VAL A 446 -13.31 1.52 14.36
C VAL A 446 -12.67 1.35 15.74
N PRO A 447 -13.23 1.93 16.81
CA PRO A 447 -12.72 1.68 18.16
C PRO A 447 -12.63 0.18 18.44
N LEU A 448 -11.58 -0.28 19.12
CA LEU A 448 -11.39 -1.71 19.39
C LEU A 448 -12.55 -2.33 20.19
N THR A 449 -13.27 -1.51 20.98
CA THR A 449 -14.49 -1.91 21.70
C THR A 449 -15.62 -2.35 20.77
N GLU A 450 -15.62 -1.90 19.52
CA GLU A 450 -16.63 -2.20 18.50
C GLU A 450 -16.26 -3.38 17.60
N LEU A 451 -15.12 -4.04 17.83
CA LEU A 451 -14.63 -5.15 17.00
C LEU A 451 -15.71 -6.22 16.76
N LYS A 452 -16.41 -6.64 17.83
CA LYS A 452 -17.45 -7.67 17.72
C LYS A 452 -18.60 -7.23 16.81
N ASN A 453 -19.03 -5.97 16.97
CA ASN A 453 -20.12 -5.40 16.18
C ASN A 453 -19.72 -5.26 14.72
N ALA A 454 -18.47 -4.85 14.45
CA ALA A 454 -17.91 -4.76 13.10
C ALA A 454 -17.84 -6.14 12.41
N VAL A 455 -17.36 -7.17 13.11
CA VAL A 455 -17.30 -8.54 12.57
C VAL A 455 -18.71 -9.07 12.28
N ASN A 456 -19.66 -8.89 13.18
CA ASN A 456 -21.05 -9.32 12.96
C ASN A 456 -21.69 -8.59 11.78
N LEU A 457 -21.39 -7.30 11.62
CA LEU A 457 -21.84 -6.53 10.47
C LEU A 457 -21.25 -7.06 9.15
N TYR A 458 -19.97 -7.42 9.14
CA TYR A 458 -19.29 -7.95 7.95
C TYR A 458 -19.80 -9.35 7.60
N ASP A 459 -20.03 -10.20 8.60
CA ASP A 459 -20.67 -11.51 8.47
C ASP A 459 -22.04 -11.39 7.80
N ASP A 460 -22.89 -10.49 8.32
CA ASP A 460 -24.24 -10.27 7.79
C ASP A 460 -24.26 -9.62 6.39
N ALA A 461 -23.38 -8.65 6.13
CA ALA A 461 -23.39 -7.85 4.90
C ALA A 461 -22.71 -8.58 3.73
N PHE A 462 -21.61 -9.27 4.01
CA PHE A 462 -20.73 -9.82 2.98
C PHE A 462 -20.60 -11.35 3.05
N ASP A 463 -20.54 -11.94 4.25
CA ASP A 463 -20.24 -13.36 4.47
C ASP A 463 -18.95 -13.79 3.72
N VAL A 464 -17.93 -12.91 3.76
CA VAL A 464 -16.64 -13.10 3.11
C VAL A 464 -15.56 -13.27 4.16
N TYR A 465 -14.81 -14.37 4.06
CA TYR A 465 -13.69 -14.68 4.95
C TYR A 465 -12.45 -15.14 4.16
N PRO A 466 -11.25 -14.90 4.71
CA PRO A 466 -10.98 -14.32 6.03
C PRO A 466 -11.09 -12.78 6.07
N LEU A 467 -11.12 -12.21 7.28
CA LEU A 467 -11.00 -10.78 7.56
C LEU A 467 -9.59 -10.44 8.06
N LEU A 468 -9.05 -9.31 7.59
CA LEU A 468 -7.79 -8.73 8.03
C LEU A 468 -8.02 -7.92 9.31
N PHE A 469 -7.13 -8.02 10.30
CA PHE A 469 -7.20 -7.21 11.50
C PHE A 469 -5.83 -6.61 11.86
N TYR A 470 -5.79 -5.28 11.97
CA TYR A 470 -4.66 -4.54 12.55
C TYR A 470 -5.10 -3.63 13.68
N PRO A 471 -4.46 -3.67 14.86
CA PRO A 471 -4.68 -2.66 15.88
C PRO A 471 -3.91 -1.37 15.57
N VAL A 472 -4.53 -0.22 15.81
CA VAL A 472 -3.95 1.11 15.52
C VAL A 472 -4.27 2.10 16.62
N ARG A 473 -3.25 2.85 17.08
CA ARG A 473 -3.47 3.99 17.98
C ARG A 473 -3.90 5.21 17.17
N ILE A 474 -5.00 5.84 17.57
CA ILE A 474 -5.35 7.18 17.13
C ILE A 474 -5.03 8.14 18.26
N TYR A 475 -4.07 9.04 18.01
CA TYR A 475 -3.63 10.04 18.99
C TYR A 475 -4.58 11.23 18.98
N LYS A 476 -4.87 11.74 20.17
CA LYS A 476 -5.50 13.05 20.33
C LYS A 476 -4.43 14.12 20.11
N GLN A 477 -4.71 15.08 19.24
CA GLN A 477 -3.84 16.23 19.02
C GLN A 477 -4.25 17.37 19.98
N ASP A 478 -3.28 17.98 20.66
CA ASP A 478 -3.52 18.95 21.75
C ASP A 478 -3.93 20.34 21.24
N ASP A 479 -3.60 20.66 20.00
CA ASP A 479 -3.77 21.94 19.31
C ASP A 479 -5.09 22.04 18.52
N GLY A 480 -5.90 20.97 18.52
CA GLY A 480 -7.13 20.86 17.73
C GLY A 480 -6.92 20.53 16.26
N TYR A 481 -5.67 20.34 15.80
CA TYR A 481 -5.35 19.96 14.43
C TYR A 481 -5.45 18.43 14.25
N GLN A 482 -6.67 17.91 14.34
CA GLN A 482 -6.94 16.47 14.19
C GLN A 482 -7.00 16.02 12.71
N GLY A 483 -6.86 16.93 11.75
CA GLY A 483 -6.92 16.61 10.31
C GLY A 483 -8.31 16.09 9.91
N MET A 484 -8.38 15.07 9.06
CA MET A 484 -9.65 14.41 8.71
C MET A 484 -10.07 13.30 9.70
N LEU A 485 -9.32 13.12 10.79
CA LEU A 485 -9.69 12.18 11.85
C LEU A 485 -10.56 12.90 12.89
N HIS A 486 -11.50 12.18 13.47
CA HIS A 486 -12.22 12.61 14.67
C HIS A 486 -11.33 12.48 15.91
N THR A 487 -11.63 13.31 16.91
CA THR A 487 -10.99 13.19 18.21
C THR A 487 -11.39 11.87 18.87
N PRO A 488 -10.42 11.08 19.37
CA PRO A 488 -10.72 9.86 20.11
C PRO A 488 -11.48 10.16 21.41
N ARG A 489 -12.37 9.25 21.82
CA ARG A 489 -13.29 9.42 22.95
C ARG A 489 -12.80 8.70 24.20
N ASN A 490 -12.31 7.47 24.07
CA ASN A 490 -11.86 6.65 25.21
C ASN A 490 -10.34 6.70 25.36
N LEU A 491 -9.86 7.81 25.93
CA LEU A 491 -8.44 8.11 25.99
C LEU A 491 -7.69 7.24 26.99
N ARG A 492 -6.50 6.83 26.56
CA ARG A 492 -5.43 6.20 27.33
C ARG A 492 -4.18 7.06 27.20
N THR A 493 -3.26 6.92 28.14
CA THR A 493 -1.98 7.65 28.12
C THR A 493 -0.87 6.71 27.71
N ALA A 494 -0.14 7.05 26.65
CA ALA A 494 1.06 6.36 26.23
C ALA A 494 2.24 6.67 27.18
N GLU A 495 3.32 5.90 27.09
CA GLU A 495 4.51 6.11 27.92
C GLU A 495 5.16 7.49 27.71
N ASP A 496 5.02 8.05 26.50
CA ASP A 496 5.51 9.39 26.15
C ASP A 496 4.57 10.52 26.59
N GLY A 497 3.48 10.19 27.31
CA GLY A 497 2.49 11.13 27.82
C GLY A 497 1.37 11.48 26.84
N ARG A 498 1.47 11.08 25.56
CA ARG A 498 0.42 11.38 24.57
C ARG A 498 -0.86 10.61 24.85
N GLN A 499 -2.00 11.25 24.63
CA GLN A 499 -3.30 10.62 24.76
C GLN A 499 -3.70 9.91 23.46
N TYR A 500 -4.21 8.69 23.55
CA TYR A 500 -4.65 7.91 22.39
C TYR A 500 -5.85 7.01 22.72
N GLU A 501 -6.58 6.57 21.71
CA GLU A 501 -7.52 5.46 21.80
C GLU A 501 -7.08 4.33 20.86
N MET A 502 -7.31 3.08 21.26
CA MET A 502 -7.02 1.92 20.43
C MET A 502 -8.20 1.65 19.50
N TYR A 503 -7.91 1.68 18.21
CA TYR A 503 -8.81 1.32 17.12
C TYR A 503 -8.34 0.00 16.48
N CYS A 504 -9.19 -0.61 15.68
CA CYS A 504 -8.84 -1.71 14.80
C CYS A 504 -9.24 -1.38 13.36
N ASP A 505 -8.31 -1.61 12.45
CA ASP A 505 -8.57 -1.74 11.03
C ASP A 505 -9.08 -3.17 10.75
N LEU A 506 -10.25 -3.27 10.13
CA LEU A 506 -10.89 -4.53 9.75
C LEU A 506 -11.11 -4.53 8.24
N GLY A 507 -10.38 -5.39 7.54
CA GLY A 507 -10.42 -5.49 6.09
C GLY A 507 -11.14 -6.73 5.58
N VAL A 508 -11.96 -6.57 4.55
CA VAL A 508 -12.66 -7.66 3.85
C VAL A 508 -12.41 -7.58 2.35
N TYR A 509 -11.93 -8.70 1.79
CA TYR A 509 -11.62 -8.82 0.37
C TYR A 509 -12.19 -10.13 -0.16
N GLY A 510 -13.12 -10.04 -1.12
CA GLY A 510 -13.59 -11.21 -1.84
C GLY A 510 -14.93 -11.03 -2.54
N VAL A 511 -15.38 -12.07 -3.24
CA VAL A 511 -16.70 -12.08 -3.88
C VAL A 511 -17.71 -12.70 -2.90
N PRO A 512 -18.78 -11.96 -2.50
CA PRO A 512 -19.81 -12.48 -1.60
C PRO A 512 -20.43 -13.80 -2.09
N PRO A 513 -20.75 -14.75 -1.20
CA PRO A 513 -21.37 -16.03 -1.59
C PRO A 513 -22.67 -15.86 -2.36
N LYS A 514 -23.50 -14.85 -2.03
CA LYS A 514 -24.72 -14.51 -2.77
C LYS A 514 -24.42 -14.23 -4.25
N VAL A 515 -23.38 -13.45 -4.53
CA VAL A 515 -22.93 -13.16 -5.91
C VAL A 515 -22.43 -14.43 -6.60
N LYS A 516 -21.62 -15.26 -5.92
CA LYS A 516 -21.13 -16.55 -6.46
C LYS A 516 -22.28 -17.48 -6.84
N ASN A 517 -23.35 -17.48 -6.03
CA ASN A 517 -24.54 -18.31 -6.22
C ASN A 517 -25.59 -17.66 -7.14
N LYS A 518 -25.25 -16.55 -7.84
CA LYS A 518 -26.16 -15.81 -8.74
C LYS A 518 -27.45 -15.33 -8.03
N GLN A 519 -27.37 -15.06 -6.74
CA GLN A 519 -28.46 -14.48 -5.95
C GLN A 519 -28.36 -12.94 -5.95
N PRO A 520 -29.49 -12.22 -5.79
CA PRO A 520 -29.47 -10.78 -5.66
C PRO A 520 -28.60 -10.32 -4.48
N TRP A 521 -27.69 -9.38 -4.75
CA TRP A 521 -26.87 -8.72 -3.74
C TRP A 521 -26.70 -7.26 -4.15
N ASP A 522 -26.99 -6.34 -3.24
CA ASP A 522 -26.91 -4.91 -3.50
C ASP A 522 -25.63 -4.36 -2.87
N ALA A 523 -24.58 -4.26 -3.69
CA ALA A 523 -23.28 -3.76 -3.27
C ALA A 523 -23.36 -2.37 -2.65
N ILE A 524 -24.17 -1.48 -3.24
CA ILE A 524 -24.29 -0.09 -2.80
C ILE A 524 -24.96 -0.05 -1.43
N ALA A 525 -26.06 -0.78 -1.25
CA ALA A 525 -26.78 -0.81 0.02
C ALA A 525 -25.91 -1.37 1.16
N GLU A 526 -25.19 -2.48 0.93
CA GLU A 526 -24.34 -3.08 1.95
C GLU A 526 -23.11 -2.21 2.26
N VAL A 527 -22.49 -1.58 1.26
CA VAL A 527 -21.38 -0.65 1.51
C VAL A 527 -21.87 0.59 2.27
N ARG A 528 -23.02 1.17 1.91
CA ARG A 528 -23.61 2.30 2.65
C ARG A 528 -23.95 1.95 4.10
N ARG A 529 -24.29 0.68 4.37
CA ARG A 529 -24.56 0.16 5.72
C ARG A 529 -23.29 0.15 6.57
N ILE A 530 -22.14 -0.30 6.04
CA ILE A 530 -20.85 -0.24 6.76
C ILE A 530 -20.35 1.18 6.94
N GLU A 531 -20.55 2.05 5.93
CA GLU A 531 -20.20 3.46 6.01
C GLU A 531 -20.96 4.15 7.13
N LYS A 532 -22.27 3.87 7.24
CA LYS A 532 -23.10 4.40 8.33
C LYS A 532 -22.61 3.91 9.69
N PHE A 533 -22.34 2.61 9.82
CA PHE A 533 -21.83 2.04 11.08
C PHE A 533 -20.54 2.73 11.52
N ALA A 534 -19.59 2.92 10.61
CA ALA A 534 -18.34 3.64 10.88
C ALA A 534 -18.60 5.02 11.49
N ARG A 535 -19.50 5.80 10.88
CA ARG A 535 -19.86 7.14 11.38
C ARG A 535 -20.51 7.09 12.76
N ASP A 536 -21.41 6.14 12.98
CA ASP A 536 -22.13 6.01 14.26
C ASP A 536 -21.17 5.74 15.43
N VAL A 537 -20.07 5.01 15.17
CA VAL A 537 -19.09 4.59 16.20
C VAL A 537 -17.81 5.41 16.24
N ASN A 538 -17.76 6.58 15.60
CA ASN A 538 -16.55 7.43 15.54
C ASN A 538 -15.36 6.75 14.83
N GLY A 539 -15.66 5.89 13.86
CA GLY A 539 -14.71 5.22 12.98
C GLY A 539 -14.62 5.84 11.59
N TYR A 540 -13.83 5.21 10.71
CA TYR A 540 -13.45 5.72 9.40
C TYR A 540 -13.46 4.60 8.36
N GLN A 541 -13.91 4.93 7.16
CA GLN A 541 -13.73 4.09 5.99
C GLN A 541 -12.44 4.51 5.26
N LEU A 542 -11.64 3.53 4.85
CA LEU A 542 -10.45 3.80 4.05
C LEU A 542 -10.84 4.10 2.60
N LEU A 543 -10.63 5.34 2.16
CA LEU A 543 -11.15 5.85 0.88
C LEU A 543 -10.38 5.37 -0.38
N TYR A 544 -9.47 4.40 -0.24
CA TYR A 544 -8.94 3.68 -1.41
C TYR A 544 -9.95 2.66 -1.95
N ALA A 545 -10.87 2.20 -1.09
CA ALA A 545 -12.03 1.39 -1.41
C ALA A 545 -13.14 2.22 -2.08
N ASP A 546 -14.16 1.55 -2.59
CA ASP A 546 -15.33 2.21 -3.15
C ASP A 546 -16.15 2.89 -2.04
N CYS A 547 -16.51 4.15 -2.27
CA CYS A 547 -17.27 5.01 -1.35
C CYS A 547 -18.55 5.46 -2.05
N PHE A 548 -19.69 5.21 -1.40
CA PHE A 548 -21.02 5.59 -1.85
C PHE A 548 -21.69 6.59 -0.93
N MET A 549 -20.93 7.20 -0.01
CA MET A 549 -21.40 8.32 0.80
C MET A 549 -21.83 9.48 -0.11
N THR A 550 -22.96 10.11 0.25
CA THR A 550 -23.33 11.42 -0.27
C THR A 550 -22.33 12.47 0.20
N ARG A 551 -22.34 13.64 -0.44
CA ARG A 551 -21.49 14.76 -0.01
C ARG A 551 -21.71 15.12 1.46
N ASP A 552 -22.97 15.22 1.89
CA ASP A 552 -23.32 15.57 3.27
C ASP A 552 -22.80 14.50 4.25
N GLU A 553 -22.98 13.22 3.92
CA GLU A 553 -22.43 12.11 4.72
C GLU A 553 -20.90 12.18 4.80
N PHE A 554 -20.22 12.41 3.67
CA PHE A 554 -18.76 12.53 3.62
C PHE A 554 -18.26 13.72 4.45
N GLU A 555 -18.96 14.84 4.39
CA GLU A 555 -18.63 16.03 5.17
C GLU A 555 -18.77 15.77 6.68
N THR A 556 -19.73 14.96 7.13
CA THR A 556 -19.81 14.58 8.56
C THR A 556 -18.60 13.78 9.05
N VAL A 557 -17.97 12.97 8.18
CA VAL A 557 -16.74 12.23 8.49
C VAL A 557 -15.52 13.15 8.47
N SER A 558 -15.49 14.07 7.51
CA SER A 558 -14.30 14.88 7.18
C SER A 558 -14.24 16.22 7.93
N MET A 559 -15.26 16.58 8.70
CA MET A 559 -15.39 17.91 9.30
C MET A 559 -14.47 18.12 10.51
N CYS A 560 -13.20 18.41 10.22
CA CYS A 560 -12.42 19.38 10.96
C CYS A 560 -12.80 20.80 10.47
N PRO A 561 -12.84 21.82 11.35
CA PRO A 561 -12.99 23.23 10.98
C PRO A 561 -12.05 23.70 9.85
N ALA A 562 -10.88 23.09 9.69
CA ALA A 562 -9.90 23.43 8.65
C ALA A 562 -10.42 23.18 7.21
N HIS A 563 -11.27 22.17 6.97
CA HIS A 563 -11.80 21.92 5.63
C HIS A 563 -12.80 23.00 5.19
N ARG A 564 -13.49 23.66 6.13
CA ARG A 564 -14.33 24.84 5.84
C ARG A 564 -13.51 26.09 5.53
N ALA A 565 -12.26 26.15 5.94
CA ALA A 565 -11.37 27.29 5.68
C ALA A 565 -10.63 27.16 4.33
N ALA A 566 -10.52 25.93 3.80
CA ALA A 566 -9.84 25.63 2.53
C ALA A 566 -10.76 25.65 1.29
N GLN A 567 -12.08 25.52 1.48
CA GLN A 567 -13.11 25.80 0.47
C GLN A 567 -13.46 27.29 0.49
#